data_AF-A0A7K0W9L9-F1
#
_entry.id   AF-A0A7K0W9L9-F1
#
_cell.length_a   1.000
_cell.length_b   1.000
_cell.length_c   1.000
_cell.angle_alpha   90.00
_cell.angle_beta   90.00
_cell.angle_gamma   90.00
#
_symmetry.space_group_name_H-M   'P 1'
#
loop_
_entity.id
_entity.type
_entity.pdbx_description
1 polymer ?
#
loop_
_entity_poly.entity_id
_entity_poly.type
_entity_poly.pdbx_seq_one_letter_code
_entity_poly.pdbx_strand_id
1 'polypeptide(L)'
;MLDFNDPAFIADPYAGLKELRNFGKPVWHEGLGIFLAACHGDANDVFRNKSLGRIFIDKQPEFEWETFNWLHSDSILDSEPPKHTRLRALVAKAFNRNKIEGMRPAIERIT
;
A
#
# COMPACT_ATOMS: atom_id res chain seq x y z
N MET A 1 18.87 12.71 -1.43
CA MET A 1 17.81 11.72 -1.68
C MET A 1 16.93 11.69 -0.44
N LEU A 2 15.61 11.50 -0.56
CA LEU A 2 14.71 11.51 0.61
C LEU A 2 15.12 10.40 1.58
N ASP A 3 15.20 10.70 2.87
CA ASP A 3 15.37 9.67 3.90
C ASP A 3 14.01 9.41 4.56
N PHE A 4 13.45 8.22 4.30
CA PHE A 4 12.16 7.81 4.85
C PHE A 4 12.22 7.38 6.32
N ASN A 5 13.42 7.32 6.92
CA ASN A 5 13.60 7.04 8.34
C ASN A 5 13.87 8.30 9.17
N ASP A 6 14.06 9.47 8.54
CA ASP A 6 14.24 10.73 9.25
C ASP A 6 12.96 11.13 9.99
N PRO A 7 12.97 11.27 11.33
CA PRO A 7 11.80 11.69 12.10
C PRO A 7 11.21 13.02 11.64
N ALA A 8 12.04 13.95 11.16
CA ALA A 8 11.57 15.24 10.65
C ALA A 8 10.80 15.06 9.34
N PHE A 9 11.27 14.18 8.45
CA PHE A 9 10.55 13.83 7.22
C PHE A 9 9.24 13.09 7.52
N ILE A 10 9.24 12.17 8.49
CA ILE A 10 8.03 11.46 8.92
C ILE A 10 6.98 12.44 9.48
N ALA A 11 7.42 13.45 10.22
CA ALA A 11 6.54 14.46 10.80
C ALA A 11 5.96 15.44 9.75
N ASP A 12 6.79 15.91 8.80
CA ASP A 12 6.35 16.78 7.69
C ASP A 12 7.09 16.44 6.39
N PRO A 13 6.54 15.52 5.57
CA PRO A 13 7.21 15.08 4.34
C PRO A 13 6.98 16.04 3.17
N TYR A 14 6.09 17.02 3.30
CA TYR A 14 5.50 17.70 2.14
C TYR A 14 6.51 18.54 1.36
N ALA A 15 7.49 19.13 2.04
CA ALA A 15 8.59 19.86 1.40
C ALA A 15 9.43 18.92 0.52
N GLY A 16 9.89 17.79 1.07
CA GLY A 16 10.68 16.80 0.32
C GLY A 16 9.88 16.16 -0.82
N LEU A 17 8.61 15.83 -0.59
CA LEU A 17 7.73 15.30 -1.65
C LEU A 17 7.46 16.34 -2.75
N LYS A 18 7.44 17.64 -2.43
CA LYS A 18 7.32 18.71 -3.42
C LYS A 18 8.55 18.77 -4.32
N GLU A 19 9.74 18.70 -3.74
CA GLU A 19 10.99 18.63 -4.50
C GLU A 19 11.02 17.40 -5.41
N LEU A 20 10.59 16.24 -4.91
CA LEU A 20 10.50 15.01 -5.69
C LEU A 20 9.54 15.14 -6.88
N ARG A 21 8.42 15.85 -6.73
CA ARG A 21 7.49 16.12 -7.85
C ARG A 21 8.08 17.02 -8.93
N ASN A 22 9.00 17.92 -8.58
CA ASN A 22 9.61 18.84 -9.55
C ASN A 22 10.46 18.12 -10.61
N PHE A 23 10.86 16.86 -10.38
CA PHE A 23 11.52 16.04 -11.40
C PHE A 23 10.60 15.67 -12.56
N GLY A 24 9.27 15.73 -12.37
CA GLY A 24 8.27 15.55 -13.43
C GLY A 24 8.14 14.13 -14.00
N LYS A 25 8.79 13.14 -13.37
CA LYS A 25 8.76 11.71 -13.76
C LYS A 25 9.16 10.83 -12.57
N PRO A 26 8.96 9.50 -12.63
CA PRO A 26 9.45 8.59 -11.60
C PRO A 26 10.96 8.66 -11.42
N VAL A 27 11.41 8.67 -10.17
CA VAL A 27 12.84 8.80 -9.80
C VAL A 27 13.29 7.54 -9.07
N TRP A 28 14.44 6.96 -9.46
CA TRP A 28 15.03 5.83 -8.76
C TRP A 28 15.49 6.22 -7.35
N HIS A 29 15.16 5.41 -6.36
CA HIS A 29 15.57 5.61 -4.97
C HIS A 29 16.49 4.48 -4.52
N GLU A 30 17.80 4.76 -4.45
CA GLU A 30 18.83 3.76 -4.16
C GLU A 30 18.59 3.00 -2.85
N GLY A 31 18.21 3.69 -1.77
CA GLY A 31 18.00 3.09 -0.46
C GLY A 31 16.78 2.18 -0.36
N LEU A 32 15.84 2.28 -1.31
CA LEU A 32 14.65 1.43 -1.36
C LEU A 32 14.72 0.43 -2.52
N GLY A 33 15.61 0.64 -3.49
CA GLY A 33 15.69 -0.18 -4.71
C GLY A 33 14.43 -0.13 -5.56
N ILE A 34 13.68 0.98 -5.55
CA ILE A 34 12.44 1.16 -6.31
C ILE A 34 12.35 2.55 -6.94
N PHE A 35 11.50 2.69 -7.96
CA PHE A 35 11.12 4.00 -8.49
C PHE A 35 10.03 4.66 -7.63
N LEU A 36 10.18 5.96 -7.39
CA LEU A 36 9.22 6.79 -6.70
C LEU A 36 8.37 7.58 -7.71
N ALA A 37 7.09 7.25 -7.81
CA ALA A 37 6.10 7.94 -8.66
C ALA A 37 5.38 9.05 -7.87
N ALA A 38 6.00 10.22 -7.74
CA ALA A 38 5.50 11.29 -6.86
C ALA A 38 4.39 12.16 -7.46
N CYS A 39 4.27 12.18 -8.79
CA CYS A 39 3.25 12.92 -9.50
C CYS A 39 1.95 12.09 -9.58
N HIS A 40 0.79 12.76 -9.52
CA HIS A 40 -0.51 12.09 -9.56
C HIS A 40 -0.69 11.19 -10.80
N GLY A 41 -0.26 11.65 -11.98
CA GLY A 41 -0.35 10.86 -13.22
C GLY A 41 0.40 9.55 -13.11
N ASP A 42 1.69 9.62 -12.77
CA ASP A 42 2.55 8.43 -12.61
C ASP A 42 2.02 7.48 -11.52
N ALA A 43 1.60 8.01 -10.36
CA ALA A 43 1.05 7.20 -9.28
C ALA A 43 -0.23 6.47 -9.72
N ASN A 44 -1.14 7.16 -10.41
CA ASN A 44 -2.36 6.55 -10.94
C ASN A 44 -2.05 5.47 -12.00
N ASP A 45 -1.05 5.70 -12.85
CA ASP A 45 -0.63 4.72 -13.86
C ASP A 45 -0.01 3.48 -13.21
N VAL A 46 0.79 3.65 -12.15
CA VAL A 46 1.31 2.54 -11.33
C VAL A 46 0.17 1.69 -10.77
N PHE A 47 -0.87 2.29 -10.18
CA PHE A 47 -1.99 1.55 -9.59
C PHE A 47 -2.87 0.83 -10.62
N ARG A 48 -2.89 1.29 -11.88
CA ARG A 48 -3.74 0.71 -12.95
C ARG A 48 -3.00 -0.32 -13.79
N ASN A 49 -1.67 -0.27 -13.83
CA ASN A 49 -0.89 -1.17 -14.65
C ASN A 49 -0.84 -2.57 -14.02
N LYS A 50 -1.57 -3.51 -14.62
CA LYS A 50 -1.65 -4.91 -14.16
C LYS A 50 -0.35 -5.70 -14.33
N SER A 51 0.63 -5.19 -15.09
CA SER A 51 1.95 -5.82 -15.18
C SER A 51 2.82 -5.49 -13.96
N LEU A 52 2.43 -4.49 -13.16
CA LEU A 52 3.07 -4.18 -11.89
C LEU A 52 2.30 -4.92 -10.79
N GLY A 53 2.97 -5.88 -10.16
CA GLY A 53 2.39 -6.69 -9.09
C GLY A 53 2.70 -6.15 -7.70
N ARG A 54 2.20 -6.84 -6.68
CA ARG A 54 2.60 -6.66 -5.28
C ARG A 54 4.08 -6.98 -5.09
N ILE A 55 4.71 -6.23 -4.19
CA ILE A 55 6.14 -6.27 -3.92
C ILE A 55 6.49 -7.02 -2.62
N PHE A 56 5.50 -7.65 -1.98
CA PHE A 56 5.74 -8.47 -0.79
C PHE A 56 6.60 -9.67 -1.17
N ILE A 57 7.63 -9.93 -0.37
CA ILE A 57 8.54 -11.05 -0.50
C ILE A 57 8.63 -11.70 0.87
N ASP A 58 8.52 -13.03 0.90
CA ASP A 58 8.64 -13.82 2.13
C ASP A 58 9.97 -13.50 2.82
N LYS A 59 9.88 -13.24 4.13
CA LYS A 59 11.07 -12.96 4.95
C LYS A 59 11.88 -14.23 5.14
N GLN A 60 13.20 -14.07 5.24
CA GLN A 60 14.16 -15.15 5.41
C GLN A 60 15.04 -14.90 6.66
N PRO A 61 15.49 -15.97 7.35
CA PRO A 61 15.27 -17.38 7.02
C PRO A 61 13.87 -17.89 7.45
N GLU A 62 13.27 -18.79 6.67
CA GLU A 62 11.88 -19.26 6.88
C GLU A 62 11.58 -19.72 8.32
N PHE A 63 12.49 -20.41 8.98
CA PHE A 63 12.25 -20.95 10.33
C PHE A 63 12.03 -19.85 11.40
N GLU A 64 12.46 -18.61 11.15
CA GLU A 64 12.19 -17.46 12.04
C GLU A 64 10.89 -16.75 11.67
N TRP A 65 10.48 -16.84 10.40
CA TRP A 65 9.40 -16.02 9.83
C TRP A 65 8.19 -16.82 9.38
N GLU A 66 8.16 -18.14 9.60
CA GLU A 66 7.09 -19.05 9.15
C GLU A 66 5.70 -18.51 9.46
N THR A 67 5.45 -18.11 10.72
CA THR A 67 4.13 -17.59 11.12
C THR A 67 3.81 -16.25 10.43
N PHE A 68 4.81 -15.39 10.25
CA PHE A 68 4.65 -14.11 9.58
C PHE A 68 4.34 -14.29 8.09
N ASN A 69 5.14 -15.09 7.40
CA ASN A 69 4.96 -15.39 5.97
C ASN A 69 3.63 -16.11 5.74
N TRP A 70 3.28 -17.08 6.58
CA TRP A 70 2.00 -17.77 6.54
C TRP A 70 0.80 -16.80 6.64
N LEU A 71 0.85 -15.83 7.57
CA LEU A 71 -0.21 -14.84 7.72
C LEU A 71 -0.37 -13.95 6.48
N HIS A 72 0.74 -13.59 5.81
CA HIS A 72 0.72 -12.77 4.60
C HIS A 72 0.35 -13.57 3.35
N SER A 73 0.58 -14.88 3.34
CA SER A 73 0.36 -15.73 2.17
C SER A 73 -1.06 -15.60 1.61
N ASP A 74 -2.08 -15.44 2.47
CA ASP A 74 -3.49 -15.28 2.11
C ASP A 74 -4.04 -13.84 2.25
N SER A 75 -3.14 -12.86 2.40
CA SER A 75 -3.50 -11.44 2.43
C SER A 75 -4.13 -10.98 1.11
N ILE A 76 -5.28 -10.30 1.18
CA ILE A 76 -5.87 -9.63 0.02
C ILE A 76 -4.98 -8.50 -0.51
N LEU A 77 -4.17 -7.87 0.36
CA LEU A 77 -3.30 -6.77 0.00
C LEU A 77 -2.09 -7.24 -0.80
N ASP A 78 -1.63 -8.48 -0.57
CA ASP A 78 -0.41 -9.05 -1.14
C ASP A 78 -0.67 -10.10 -2.22
N SER A 79 -1.95 -10.32 -2.58
CA SER A 79 -2.35 -11.28 -3.61
C SER A 79 -2.50 -10.65 -5.00
N GLU A 80 -2.22 -11.45 -6.04
CA GLU A 80 -2.57 -11.15 -7.44
C GLU A 80 -3.81 -11.94 -7.91
N PRO A 81 -4.49 -11.54 -9.00
CA PRO A 81 -5.48 -12.38 -9.66
C PRO A 81 -4.91 -13.76 -10.04
N PRO A 82 -5.70 -14.85 -9.95
CA PRO A 82 -7.13 -14.88 -9.62
C PRO A 82 -7.45 -14.85 -8.12
N LYS A 83 -6.45 -15.04 -7.25
CA LYS A 83 -6.63 -15.10 -5.79
C LYS A 83 -7.20 -13.81 -5.22
N HIS A 84 -6.60 -12.66 -5.58
CA HIS A 84 -7.09 -11.34 -5.19
C HIS A 84 -8.55 -11.12 -5.61
N THR A 85 -8.91 -11.46 -6.85
CA THR A 85 -10.28 -11.30 -7.35
C THR A 85 -11.29 -12.07 -6.50
N ARG A 86 -10.96 -13.31 -6.13
CA ARG A 86 -11.80 -14.14 -5.25
C ARG A 86 -11.93 -13.54 -3.84
N LEU A 87 -10.81 -13.17 -3.21
CA LEU A 87 -10.80 -12.60 -1.86
C LEU A 87 -11.56 -11.28 -1.80
N ARG A 88 -11.34 -10.38 -2.76
CA ARG A 88 -12.05 -9.10 -2.87
C ARG A 88 -13.57 -9.30 -2.97
N ALA A 89 -14.02 -10.28 -3.75
CA ALA A 89 -15.44 -10.57 -3.90
C ALA A 89 -16.10 -11.03 -2.58
N LEU A 90 -15.37 -11.71 -1.71
CA LEU A 90 -15.87 -12.12 -0.38
C LEU A 90 -15.91 -10.92 0.58
N VAL A 91 -14.81 -10.16 0.66
CA VAL A 91 -14.70 -8.98 1.55
C VAL A 91 -15.72 -7.91 1.18
N ALA A 92 -15.93 -7.63 -0.11
CA ALA A 92 -16.86 -6.60 -0.56
C ALA A 92 -18.33 -6.85 -0.12
N LYS A 93 -18.72 -8.10 0.15
CA LYS A 93 -20.05 -8.41 0.68
C LYS A 93 -20.25 -7.88 2.10
N ALA A 94 -19.20 -7.87 2.92
CA ALA A 94 -19.22 -7.35 4.29
C ALA A 94 -19.02 -5.83 4.34
N PHE A 95 -18.18 -5.27 3.46
CA PHE A 95 -17.83 -3.85 3.41
C PHE A 95 -18.67 -3.06 2.39
N ASN A 96 -19.98 -3.31 2.35
CA ASN A 96 -20.89 -2.59 1.46
C ASN A 96 -21.45 -1.32 2.12
N ARG A 97 -22.00 -0.41 1.29
CA ARG A 97 -22.56 0.87 1.72
C ARG A 97 -23.56 0.73 2.88
N ASN A 98 -24.48 -0.21 2.81
CA ASN A 98 -25.51 -0.38 3.84
C ASN A 98 -24.92 -0.83 5.18
N LYS A 99 -23.91 -1.71 5.15
CA LYS A 99 -23.19 -2.13 6.36
C LYS A 99 -22.42 -0.98 6.99
N ILE A 100 -21.71 -0.20 6.18
CA ILE A 100 -20.94 0.97 6.64
C ILE A 100 -21.87 2.05 7.21
N GLU A 101 -22.92 2.42 6.50
CA GLU A 101 -23.90 3.42 7.00
C GLU A 101 -24.61 2.96 8.28
N GLY A 102 -24.88 1.66 8.42
CA GLY A 102 -25.44 1.10 9.64
C GLY A 102 -24.55 1.24 10.87
N MET A 103 -23.24 1.49 10.71
CA MET A 103 -22.32 1.74 11.81
C MET A 103 -22.37 3.18 12.32
N ARG A 104 -22.94 4.14 11.56
CA ARG A 104 -22.99 5.56 11.92
C ARG A 104 -23.50 5.82 13.34
N PRO A 105 -24.66 5.27 13.78
CA PRO A 105 -25.15 5.53 15.13
C PRO A 105 -24.25 4.96 16.24
N ALA A 106 -23.50 3.88 15.95
CA ALA A 106 -22.56 3.31 16.92
C ALA A 106 -21.30 4.17 17.06
N ILE A 107 -20.80 4.71 15.95
CA ILE A 107 -19.65 5.62 15.91
C ILE A 107 -19.97 6.94 16.63
N GLU A 108 -21.16 7.51 16.37
CA GLU A 108 -21.64 8.74 17.02
C GLU A 108 -21.77 8.63 18.55
N ARG A 109 -21.84 7.41 19.10
CA ARG A 109 -21.87 7.20 20.57
C ARG A 109 -20.49 7.15 21.22
N ILE A 110 -19.43 6.90 20.44
CA ILE A 110 -18.06 6.75 20.95
C ILE A 110 -17.14 7.91 20.53
N THR A 111 -17.65 8.86 19.77
CA THR A 111 -16.98 10.09 19.35
C THR A 111 -17.64 11.26 20.06
#